data_AF-A0A432H1W5-F1
#
_entry.id   AF-A0A432H1W5-F1
#
_cell.length_a   1.000
_cell.length_b   1.000
_cell.length_c   1.000
_cell.angle_alpha   90.00
_cell.angle_beta   90.00
_cell.angle_gamma   90.00
#
_symmetry.space_group_name_H-M   'P 1'
#
loop_
_entity.id
_entity.type
_entity.pdbx_description
1 polymer ?
#
loop_
_entity_poly.entity_id
_entity_poly.type
_entity_poly.pdbx_seq_one_letter_code
_entity_poly.pdbx_strand_id
1 'polypeptide(L)'
;MARPLPTARGTESAWKFTKSIHEKPLIGSKDTTRLEEGMVFTVEPGIYLEGKGGVRIEDMVLVTNGGCRVLTKRPKSLTVIFDA
;
A
#
# COMPACT_ATOMS: atom_id res chain seq x y z
N MET A 1 -11.50 26.94 -34.02
CA MET A 1 -10.19 26.79 -33.34
C MET A 1 -10.13 27.86 -32.25
N ALA A 2 -9.84 27.66 -30.98
CA ALA A 2 -9.46 26.50 -30.17
C ALA A 2 -10.41 26.44 -28.95
N ARG A 3 -10.62 25.27 -28.35
CA ARG A 3 -11.33 25.17 -27.06
C ARG A 3 -10.37 25.64 -25.95
N PRO A 4 -10.71 26.64 -25.12
CA PRO A 4 -9.95 26.88 -23.91
C PRO A 4 -10.20 25.74 -22.93
N LEU A 5 -9.12 25.12 -22.44
CA LEU A 5 -9.19 24.22 -21.29
C LEU A 5 -9.36 25.06 -20.02
N PRO A 6 -10.22 24.66 -19.06
CA PRO A 6 -10.38 25.39 -17.82
C PRO A 6 -9.09 25.35 -17.00
N THR A 7 -8.65 26.52 -16.55
CA THR A 7 -7.63 26.68 -15.52
C THR A 7 -8.21 26.29 -14.15
N ALA A 8 -7.74 25.18 -13.58
CA ALA A 8 -7.89 24.83 -12.16
C ALA A 8 -6.47 24.65 -11.60
N ARG A 9 -5.90 25.61 -10.86
CA ARG A 9 -6.03 25.80 -9.40
C ARG A 9 -5.98 24.49 -8.61
N GLY A 10 -4.76 24.19 -8.13
CA GLY A 10 -4.43 23.46 -6.90
C GLY A 10 -5.08 22.09 -6.69
N THR A 11 -4.28 21.03 -6.79
CA THR A 11 -4.43 19.90 -5.87
C THR A 11 -3.06 19.62 -5.30
N GLU A 12 -2.92 19.90 -4.01
CA GLU A 12 -1.78 19.49 -3.20
C GLU A 12 -1.50 18.01 -3.50
N SER A 13 -0.26 17.68 -3.85
CA SER A 13 0.20 16.30 -3.80
C SER A 13 0.25 15.92 -2.33
N ALA A 14 -0.88 15.45 -1.81
CA ALA A 14 -1.00 14.95 -0.45
C ALA A 14 -0.24 13.61 -0.38
N TRP A 15 1.06 13.71 -0.11
CA TRP A 15 1.78 12.64 0.54
C TRP A 15 1.20 12.52 1.94
N LYS A 16 0.25 11.62 2.13
CA LYS A 16 -0.22 11.27 3.45
C LYS A 16 0.81 10.33 4.08
N PHE A 17 1.94 10.89 4.52
CA PHE A 17 2.71 10.24 5.57
C PHE A 17 1.73 10.08 6.75
N THR A 18 1.38 8.83 7.02
CA THR A 18 0.36 8.52 8.00
C THR A 18 0.83 9.05 9.36
N LYS A 19 0.01 9.85 10.04
CA LYS A 19 0.35 10.43 11.37
C LYS A 19 0.45 9.33 12.45
N SER A 20 0.02 8.13 12.10
CA SER A 20 -0.04 6.91 12.91
C SER A 20 0.47 5.74 12.08
N ILE A 21 1.07 4.76 12.74
CA ILE A 21 1.48 3.49 12.13
C ILE A 21 0.28 2.73 11.53
N HIS A 22 -0.91 2.88 12.12
CA HIS A 22 -2.16 2.32 11.60
C HIS A 22 -3.20 3.44 11.48
N GLU A 23 -3.74 3.62 10.28
CA GLU A 23 -4.84 4.54 10.01
C GLU A 23 -5.88 3.88 9.10
N LYS A 24 -7.10 4.43 9.11
CA LYS A 24 -8.15 3.99 8.19
C LYS A 24 -7.86 4.49 6.76
N PRO A 25 -8.31 3.77 5.72
CA PRO A 25 -9.06 2.51 5.77
C PRO A 25 -8.19 1.30 6.13
N LEU A 26 -8.80 0.26 6.71
CA LEU A 26 -8.13 -1.01 6.97
C LEU A 26 -8.31 -1.96 5.79
N ILE A 27 -7.26 -2.65 5.37
CA ILE A 27 -7.38 -3.69 4.34
C ILE A 27 -7.85 -4.98 5.01
N GLY A 28 -9.16 -5.24 4.94
CA GLY A 28 -9.76 -6.43 5.50
C GLY A 28 -11.22 -6.59 5.07
N SER A 29 -11.77 -7.79 5.24
CA SER A 29 -13.11 -8.15 4.74
C SER A 29 -14.28 -7.35 5.32
N LYS A 30 -14.05 -6.62 6.43
CA LYS A 30 -15.08 -5.84 7.13
C LYS A 30 -15.10 -4.37 6.73
N ASP A 31 -14.03 -3.85 6.12
CA ASP A 31 -13.97 -2.46 5.70
C ASP A 31 -14.43 -2.35 4.25
N THR A 32 -15.46 -1.54 4.01
CA THR A 32 -16.07 -1.34 2.69
C THR A 32 -15.70 0.02 2.09
N THR A 33 -14.75 0.74 2.69
CA THR A 33 -14.27 2.02 2.19
C THR A 33 -13.68 1.84 0.79
N ARG A 34 -14.15 2.65 -0.16
CA ARG A 34 -13.60 2.64 -1.52
C ARG A 34 -12.19 3.23 -1.52
N LEU A 35 -11.25 2.52 -2.14
CA LEU A 35 -9.89 3.02 -2.32
C LEU A 35 -9.85 4.14 -3.36
N GLU A 36 -9.14 5.22 -3.03
CA GLU A 36 -8.96 6.39 -3.88
C GLU A 36 -7.49 6.57 -4.24
N GLU A 37 -7.24 7.17 -5.42
CA GLU A 37 -5.90 7.48 -5.88
C GLU A 37 -5.13 8.33 -4.84
N GLY A 38 -3.86 7.98 -4.60
CA GLY A 38 -3.04 8.64 -3.58
C GLY A 38 -3.04 7.95 -2.22
N MET A 39 -3.99 7.06 -1.93
CA MET A 39 -3.96 6.25 -0.71
C MET A 39 -2.78 5.27 -0.72
N VAL A 40 -2.15 5.09 0.44
CA VAL A 40 -1.07 4.11 0.66
C VAL A 40 -1.45 3.19 1.81
N PHE A 41 -1.24 1.89 1.65
CA PHE A 41 -1.47 0.89 2.68
C PHE A 41 -0.46 -0.26 2.58
N THR A 42 -0.39 -1.06 3.64
CA THR A 42 0.35 -2.31 3.66
C THR A 42 -0.53 -3.44 3.11
N VAL A 43 0.08 -4.32 2.31
CA VAL A 43 -0.49 -5.62 1.93
C VAL A 43 0.40 -6.68 2.56
N GLU A 44 -0.11 -7.33 3.62
CA GLU A 44 0.72 -8.13 4.52
C GLU A 44 0.13 -9.50 4.90
N PRO A 45 -0.21 -10.36 3.93
CA PRO A 45 -0.70 -11.70 4.24
C PRO A 45 0.37 -12.52 4.99
N GLY A 46 -0.09 -13.30 5.96
CA GLY A 46 0.76 -14.20 6.73
C GLY A 46 0.12 -15.56 7.00
N ILE A 47 0.97 -16.58 7.06
CA ILE A 47 0.60 -17.94 7.46
C ILE A 47 1.41 -18.29 8.69
N TYR A 48 0.74 -18.78 9.72
CA TYR A 48 1.33 -19.13 11.00
C TYR A 48 0.95 -20.57 11.34
N LEU A 49 1.96 -21.36 11.68
CA LEU A 49 1.84 -22.76 12.09
C LEU A 49 2.27 -22.88 13.56
N GLU A 50 1.33 -23.32 14.38
CA GLU A 50 1.56 -23.50 15.80
C GLU A 50 2.74 -24.45 16.07
N GLY A 51 3.62 -24.05 16.99
CA GLY A 51 4.83 -24.79 17.34
C GLY A 51 5.93 -24.81 16.27
N LYS A 52 5.72 -24.22 15.09
CA LYS A 52 6.69 -24.23 13.97
C LYS A 52 7.15 -22.84 13.53
N GLY A 53 6.33 -21.81 13.75
CA GLY A 53 6.61 -20.43 13.36
C GLY A 53 5.67 -19.92 12.28
N GLY A 54 6.05 -18.87 11.57
CA GLY A 54 5.21 -18.29 10.53
C GLY A 54 5.98 -17.38 9.59
N VAL A 55 5.34 -17.04 8.48
CA VAL A 55 5.88 -16.16 7.45
C VAL A 55 4.84 -15.09 7.15
N ARG A 56 5.27 -13.83 7.16
CA ARG A 56 4.51 -12.67 6.67
C ARG A 56 5.37 -11.96 5.64
N ILE A 57 4.77 -11.64 4.50
CA ILE A 57 5.41 -10.82 3.47
C ILE A 57 4.60 -9.54 3.39
N GLU A 58 5.25 -8.41 3.59
CA GLU A 58 4.62 -7.09 3.66
C GLU A 58 5.21 -6.19 2.56
N ASP A 59 4.31 -5.57 1.80
CA ASP A 59 4.65 -4.52 0.85
C ASP A 59 3.79 -3.27 1.07
N MET A 60 4.37 -2.09 0.87
CA MET A 60 3.61 -0.84 0.78
C MET A 60 3.10 -0.63 -0.65
N VAL A 61 1.83 -0.31 -0.80
CA VAL A 61 1.15 -0.16 -2.08
C VAL A 61 0.46 1.19 -2.17
N LEU A 62 0.73 1.93 -3.24
CA LEU A 62 0.05 3.18 -3.62
C LEU A 62 -1.09 2.87 -4.58
N VAL A 63 -2.29 3.39 -4.32
CA VAL A 63 -3.39 3.38 -5.29
C VAL A 63 -3.11 4.42 -6.37
N THR A 64 -3.23 4.00 -7.63
CA THR A 64 -3.08 4.87 -8.81
C THR A 64 -4.38 4.89 -9.60
N ASN A 65 -4.53 5.85 -10.51
CA ASN A 65 -5.61 5.79 -11.49
C ASN A 65 -5.58 4.45 -12.25
N GLY A 66 -6.64 3.65 -12.11
CA GLY A 66 -6.78 2.35 -12.77
C GLY A 66 -6.04 1.17 -12.14
N GLY A 67 -5.40 1.32 -10.98
CA GLY A 67 -4.69 0.19 -10.35
C GLY A 67 -3.88 0.56 -9.11
N CYS A 68 -2.69 -0.03 -9.00
CA CYS A 68 -1.78 0.25 -7.90
C CYS A 68 -0.30 0.15 -8.31
N ARG A 69 0.57 0.71 -7.46
CA ARG A 69 2.02 0.65 -7.59
C ARG A 69 2.64 0.18 -6.28
N VAL A 70 3.45 -0.87 -6.34
CA VAL A 70 4.23 -1.35 -5.19
C VAL A 70 5.42 -0.41 -4.94
N LEU A 71 5.55 0.09 -3.72
CA LEU A 71 6.59 1.04 -3.31
C LEU A 71 7.83 0.33 -2.75
N THR A 72 7.65 -0.83 -2.13
CA THR A 72 8.73 -1.66 -1.57
C THR A 72 9.22 -2.69 -2.59
N LYS A 73 10.55 -2.84 -2.71
CA LYS A 73 11.17 -3.76 -3.66
C LYS A 73 12.13 -4.69 -2.94
N ARG A 74 11.57 -5.66 -2.22
CA ARG A 74 12.33 -6.78 -1.64
C ARG A 74 12.01 -8.06 -2.43
N PRO A 75 13.02 -8.90 -2.74
CA PRO A 75 12.76 -10.25 -3.20
C PRO A 75 11.88 -10.99 -2.19
N LYS A 76 10.88 -11.70 -2.70
CA LYS A 76 9.92 -12.48 -1.89
C LYS A 76 10.35 -13.94 -1.74
N SER A 77 11.52 -14.27 -2.27
CA SER A 77 12.19 -15.55 -2.09
C SER A 77 12.86 -15.63 -0.73
N LEU A 78 12.90 -16.83 -0.16
CA LEU A 78 13.64 -17.09 1.07
C LEU A 78 15.12 -16.71 0.87
N THR A 79 15.64 -15.90 1.78
CA THR A 79 17.06 -15.54 1.84
C THR A 79 17.56 -15.85 3.24
N VAL A 80 18.59 -16.68 3.34
CA VAL A 80 19.28 -16.96 4.60
C VAL A 80 20.31 -15.85 4.83
N ILE A 81 20.17 -15.11 5.93
CA ILE A 81 21.02 -13.95 6.23
C ILE A 81 22.21 -14.36 7.12
N PHE A 82 22.03 -15.41 7.92
CA PHE A 82 23.06 -15.99 8.77
C PHE A 82 22.89 -17.51 8.73
N ASP A 83 24.00 -18.22 8.61
CA ASP A 83 24.07 -19.66 8.84
C ASP A 83 24.88 -19.89 10.11
N ALA A 84 24.48 -20.87 10.91
CA ALA A 84 25.04 -21.12 12.25
C ALA A 84 26.31 -21.98 12.19
#